data_AF-A0A4D6YLX5-F1
#
_entry.id   AF-A0A4D6YLX5-F1
#
_cell.length_a   1.000
_cell.length_b   1.000
_cell.length_c   1.000
_cell.angle_alpha   90.00
_cell.angle_beta   90.00
_cell.angle_gamma   90.00
#
_symmetry.space_group_name_H-M   'P 1'
#
loop_
_entity.id
_entity.type
_entity.pdbx_description
1 polymer ?
#
loop_
_entity_poly.entity_id
_entity_poly.type
_entity_poly.pdbx_seq_one_letter_code
_entity_poly.pdbx_strand_id
1 'polypeptide(L)'
;MNILILRPKIDALKLMHKLKKIKIKSWIFPIFTFKKGNDLKKLKKTIISLPKNSAIIATSKHAIYFANQYLKKNKLIGQYLFFILL
;
A
#
# COMPACT_ATOMS: atom_id res chain seq x y z
N MET A 1 8.24 7.51 -29.38
CA MET A 1 7.15 6.90 -28.59
C MET A 1 6.85 7.79 -27.38
N ASN A 2 5.58 8.07 -27.12
CA ASN A 2 5.15 8.87 -25.98
C ASN A 2 4.31 8.00 -25.03
N ILE A 3 4.56 8.07 -23.72
CA ILE A 3 3.87 7.24 -22.72
C ILE A 3 3.07 8.13 -21.76
N LEU A 4 1.79 7.80 -21.57
CA LEU A 4 0.96 8.39 -20.52
C LEU A 4 0.93 7.47 -19.30
N ILE A 5 1.29 7.99 -18.13
CA ILE A 5 1.38 7.23 -16.88
C ILE A 5 0.18 7.54 -16.00
N LEU A 6 -0.68 6.53 -15.78
CA LEU A 6 -1.92 6.66 -15.01
C LEU A 6 -1.81 6.25 -13.53
N ARG A 7 -0.60 5.90 -13.07
CA ARG A 7 -0.35 5.39 -11.70
C ARG A 7 -0.56 6.48 -10.63
N PRO A 8 -0.73 6.12 -9.35
CA PRO A 8 -0.69 7.07 -8.25
C PRO A 8 0.55 7.95 -8.31
N LYS A 9 0.38 9.23 -7.95
CA LYS A 9 1.38 10.30 -8.16
C LYS A 9 2.82 9.90 -7.83
N ILE A 10 3.05 9.29 -6.65
CA ILE A 10 4.40 8.89 -6.20
C ILE A 10 5.00 7.82 -7.11
N ASP A 11 4.24 6.79 -7.47
CA ASP A 11 4.72 5.70 -8.32
C ASP A 11 4.85 6.14 -9.79
N ALA A 12 3.99 7.05 -10.23
CA ALA A 12 4.08 7.66 -11.55
C ALA A 12 5.36 8.50 -11.70
N LEU A 13 5.72 9.30 -10.69
CA LEU A 13 6.96 10.07 -10.66
C LEU A 13 8.20 9.17 -10.73
N LYS A 14 8.21 8.08 -9.95
CA LYS A 14 9.30 7.09 -9.99
C LYS A 14 9.45 6.47 -11.38
N LEU A 15 8.35 6.12 -12.02
CA LEU A 15 8.36 5.55 -13.38
C LEU A 15 8.83 6.58 -14.41
N MET A 16 8.27 7.80 -14.38
CA MET A 16 8.68 8.89 -15.27
C MET A 16 10.18 9.17 -15.16
N HIS A 17 10.73 9.18 -13.95
CA HIS A 17 12.18 9.37 -13.74
C HIS A 17 13.01 8.25 -14.40
N LYS A 18 12.57 6.99 -14.31
CA LYS A 18 13.21 5.86 -15.01
C LYS A 18 13.11 6.00 -16.53
N LEU A 19 11.94 6.37 -17.05
CA LEU A 19 11.73 6.58 -18.50
C LEU A 19 12.57 7.75 -19.04
N LYS A 20 12.71 8.83 -18.26
CA LYS A 20 13.57 9.97 -18.59
C LYS A 20 15.03 9.54 -18.75
N LYS A 21 15.55 8.63 -17.91
CA LYS A 21 16.93 8.12 -18.02
C LYS A 21 17.20 7.40 -19.34
N ILE A 22 16.19 6.73 -19.90
CA ILE A 22 16.27 6.06 -21.21
C ILE A 22 15.73 6.91 -22.37
N LYS A 23 15.65 8.24 -22.18
CA LYS A 23 15.22 9.22 -23.18
C LYS A 23 13.81 9.00 -23.76
N ILE A 24 12.91 8.34 -23.02
CA ILE A 24 11.51 8.18 -23.41
C ILE A 24 10.69 9.36 -22.86
N LYS A 25 9.98 10.06 -23.77
CA LYS A 25 9.02 11.12 -23.39
C LYS A 25 7.82 10.50 -22.69
N SER A 26 7.47 11.03 -21.52
CA SER A 26 6.33 10.57 -20.75
C SER A 26 5.63 11.70 -20.01
N TRP A 27 4.33 11.53 -19.80
CA TRP A 27 3.47 12.44 -19.02
C TRP A 27 2.79 11.68 -17.89
N ILE A 28 2.45 12.39 -16.83
CA ILE A 28 1.79 11.81 -15.65
C ILE A 28 0.36 12.34 -15.58
N PHE A 29 -0.61 11.43 -15.49
CA PHE A 29 -2.02 11.75 -15.28
C PHE A 29 -2.62 10.76 -14.27
N PRO A 30 -2.44 10.98 -12.96
CA PRO A 30 -2.85 10.03 -11.93
C PRO A 30 -4.38 9.96 -11.88
N ILE A 31 -4.97 8.79 -12.17
CA ILE A 31 -6.43 8.62 -12.22
C ILE A 31 -7.05 8.17 -10.90
N PHE A 32 -6.23 7.69 -9.95
CA PHE A 32 -6.71 7.29 -8.63
C PHE A 32 -5.70 7.64 -7.52
N THR A 33 -6.24 7.77 -6.31
CA THR A 33 -5.46 7.94 -5.08
C THR A 33 -5.91 6.90 -4.06
N PHE A 34 -4.97 6.44 -3.23
CA PHE A 34 -5.28 5.55 -2.13
C PHE A 34 -5.61 6.35 -0.87
N LYS A 35 -6.71 5.99 -0.22
CA LYS A 35 -7.13 6.55 1.07
C LYS A 35 -7.31 5.41 2.07
N LYS A 36 -7.30 5.76 3.37
CA LYS A 36 -7.62 4.79 4.44
C LYS A 36 -9.03 4.24 4.22
N GLY A 37 -9.17 2.92 4.23
CA GLY A 37 -10.48 2.27 4.18
C GLY A 37 -11.27 2.44 5.48
N ASN A 38 -12.59 2.38 5.39
CA ASN A 38 -13.48 2.52 6.56
C ASN A 38 -13.36 1.34 7.53
N ASP A 39 -13.09 0.13 7.01
CA ASP A 39 -12.93 -1.09 7.81
C ASP A 39 -11.63 -1.15 8.62
N LEU A 40 -10.72 -0.18 8.45
CA LEU A 40 -9.52 -0.06 9.27
C LEU A 40 -9.87 0.03 10.77
N LYS A 41 -11.04 0.57 11.12
CA LYS A 41 -11.56 0.61 12.50
C LYS A 41 -11.86 -0.78 13.07
N LYS A 42 -12.20 -1.75 12.24
CA LYS A 42 -12.49 -3.14 12.65
C LYS A 42 -11.21 -3.97 12.84
N LEU A 43 -10.10 -3.55 12.23
CA LEU A 43 -8.82 -4.27 12.22
C LEU A 43 -8.35 -4.71 13.61
N LYS A 44 -8.46 -3.82 14.62
CA LYS A 44 -8.09 -4.16 16.01
C LYS A 44 -8.89 -5.35 16.54
N LYS A 45 -10.22 -5.30 16.39
CA LYS A 45 -11.12 -6.36 16.87
C LYS A 45 -10.83 -7.67 16.14
N THR A 46 -10.68 -7.61 14.81
CA THR A 46 -10.37 -8.78 13.98
C THR A 46 -9.07 -9.45 14.42
N ILE A 47 -7.98 -8.68 14.57
CA ILE A 47 -6.68 -9.22 14.97
C ILE A 47 -6.73 -9.87 16.36
N ILE A 48 -7.36 -9.21 17.34
CA ILE A 48 -7.48 -9.75 18.70
C ILE A 48 -8.30 -11.03 18.73
N SER A 49 -9.28 -11.17 17.83
CA SER A 49 -10.10 -12.38 17.73
C SER A 49 -9.45 -13.53 16.96
N LEU A 50 -8.28 -13.33 16.35
CA LEU A 50 -7.61 -14.39 15.60
C LEU A 50 -7.09 -15.48 16.55
N PRO A 51 -7.32 -16.77 16.24
CA PRO A 51 -6.68 -17.87 16.95
C PRO A 51 -5.16 -17.73 16.96
N LYS A 52 -4.51 -18.32 17.97
CA LYS A 52 -3.05 -18.47 17.97
C LYS A 52 -2.61 -19.16 16.66
N ASN A 53 -1.48 -18.72 16.13
CA ASN A 53 -0.89 -19.22 14.89
C ASN A 53 -1.68 -18.90 13.61
N SER A 54 -2.60 -17.95 13.65
CA SER A 54 -3.24 -17.42 12.43
C SER A 54 -2.25 -16.63 11.58
N ALA A 55 -2.37 -16.74 10.26
CA ALA A 55 -1.61 -15.92 9.31
C ALA A 55 -2.44 -14.73 8.82
N ILE A 56 -1.78 -13.58 8.64
CA ILE A 56 -2.39 -12.40 8.01
C ILE A 56 -1.74 -12.18 6.65
N ILE A 57 -2.57 -12.20 5.61
CA ILE A 57 -2.15 -11.99 4.23
C ILE A 57 -2.44 -10.54 3.85
N ALA A 58 -1.42 -9.85 3.34
CA ALA A 58 -1.55 -8.53 2.74
C ALA A 58 -1.39 -8.61 1.23
N THR A 59 -2.42 -8.19 0.50
CA THR A 59 -2.48 -8.25 -0.98
C THR A 59 -1.90 -7.01 -1.67
N SER A 60 -1.53 -5.97 -0.92
CA SER A 60 -0.92 -4.78 -1.49
C SER A 60 -0.04 -4.02 -0.50
N LYS A 61 0.94 -3.28 -1.03
CA LYS A 61 1.78 -2.36 -0.24
C LYS A 61 0.96 -1.29 0.49
N HIS A 62 -0.16 -0.86 -0.09
CA HIS A 62 -1.05 0.12 0.52
C HIS A 62 -1.82 -0.45 1.72
N ALA A 63 -2.27 -1.71 1.64
CA ALA A 63 -2.91 -2.39 2.77
C ALA A 63 -1.97 -2.45 3.98
N ILE A 64 -0.70 -2.84 3.75
CA ILE A 64 0.33 -2.88 4.79
C ILE A 64 0.57 -1.48 5.36
N TYR A 65 0.72 -0.48 4.49
CA TYR A 65 0.96 0.90 4.92
C TYR A 65 -0.15 1.39 5.86
N PHE A 66 -1.42 1.25 5.47
CA PHE A 66 -2.53 1.73 6.30
C PHE A 66 -2.75 0.89 7.56
N ALA A 67 -2.59 -0.44 7.48
CA ALA A 67 -2.66 -1.33 8.63
C ALA A 67 -1.57 -0.99 9.66
N ASN A 68 -0.32 -0.84 9.22
CA ASN A 68 0.80 -0.48 10.11
C ASN A 68 0.59 0.89 10.77
N GLN A 69 0.14 1.90 10.01
CA GLN A 69 -0.19 3.22 10.57
C GLN A 69 -1.27 3.13 11.65
N TYR A 70 -2.30 2.30 11.44
CA TYR A 70 -3.36 2.08 12.41
C TYR A 70 -2.88 1.33 13.66
N LEU A 71 -2.12 0.24 13.49
CA LEU A 71 -1.58 -0.54 14.60
C LEU A 71 -0.58 0.26 15.44
N LYS A 72 0.27 1.10 14.80
CA LYS A 72 1.16 2.07 15.49
C LYS A 72 0.35 2.97 16.40
N LYS A 73 -0.68 3.63 15.85
CA LYS A 73 -1.53 4.56 16.59
C LYS A 73 -2.23 3.89 17.79
N ASN A 74 -2.55 2.60 17.69
CA ASN A 74 -3.27 1.85 18.73
C ASN A 74 -2.34 1.04 19.66
N LYS A 75 -1.01 1.19 19.56
CA LYS A 75 -0.01 0.45 20.35
C LYS A 75 -0.12 -1.08 20.22
N LEU A 76 -0.50 -1.58 19.05
CA LEU A 76 -0.68 -3.02 18.77
C LEU A 76 0.52 -3.64 18.01
N ILE A 77 1.71 -3.06 18.11
CA ILE A 77 2.89 -3.51 17.37
C ILE A 77 3.73 -4.43 18.22
N GLY A 78 3.95 -5.65 17.71
CA GLY A 78 4.81 -6.65 18.34
C GLY A 78 4.39 -8.11 18.12
N GLN A 79 3.19 -8.38 17.58
CA GLN A 79 2.65 -9.76 17.56
C GLN A 79 2.30 -10.32 16.18
N TYR A 80 2.31 -9.52 15.09
CA TYR A 80 1.75 -9.96 13.81
C TYR A 80 2.72 -9.69 12.65
N LEU A 81 3.21 -10.78 12.03
CA LEU A 81 3.89 -10.73 10.74
C LEU A 81 2.84 -10.62 9.63
N PHE A 82 2.94 -9.57 8.81
CA PHE A 82 2.21 -9.50 7.55
C PHE A 82 3.02 -10.21 6.48
N PHE A 83 2.45 -11.23 5.84
CA PHE A 83 3.02 -11.82 4.64
C PHE A 83 2.47 -11.10 3.41
N ILE A 84 3.37 -10.69 2.50
CA ILE A 84 3.01 -10.11 1.21
C ILE A 84 2.94 -11.25 0.22
N LEU A 85 1.75 -11.52 -0.34
CA LEU A 85 1.70 -12.21 -1.63
C LEU A 85 1.87 -11.14 -2.71
N LEU A 86 2.99 -11.22 -3.42
CA LEU A 86 3.35 -10.39 -4.58
C LEU A 86 2.84 -11.03 -5.86
#